data_AF-A0A1W9LQW6-F1
#
_entry.id   AF-A0A1W9LQW6-F1
#
_cell.length_a   1.000
_cell.length_b   1.000
_cell.length_c   1.000
_cell.angle_alpha   90.00
_cell.angle_beta   90.00
_cell.angle_gamma   90.00
#
_symmetry.space_group_name_H-M   'P 1'
#
loop_
_entity.id
_entity.type
_entity.pdbx_description
1 polymer ?
#
loop_
_entity_poly.entity_id
_entity_poly.type
_entity_poly.pdbx_seq_one_letter_code
_entity_poly.pdbx_strand_id
1 'polypeptide(L)'
;MQIVTTHKNTDFDAFASTVAATVLYPGTIAVLPKSANPNVKAFLSIHKNMLSIYTSDEIDMNQVNHLIVVDVNRWDRLDGMEKLKQKQGLEISLWDHHLNDGDIEANWKCREDMGANITLMIRKMREKNETLTPMLATLFLIGLYEDTGNLRFPSTKAEDAHAAAYLLEQFADLNVLNSFLRQPYGEKQKNILFEMLKTAERTSVNGYNISFSKMDIEGHVGSLSVVIQMYREIMNVEAAFGIFSNKGQNRCMVIGRSSLDSLDIGTIMRALGGGGHPGAGSAMLKTTDPDAVEAMITDLIQGNQQASVQIGDIMSFPVITVSPDTKMQEVAMILREKGCTGVPVIEGEKIIGIISRRDFRKVRKDSALNAPVKAFMSKNIITIEPGRSPMQAARLMVKHDVGRLPVVENGRVIGIITRSDAMNYFYDLLPNR
;
A
#
# COMPACT_ATOMS: atom_id res chain seq x y z
N MET A 1 15.52 31.70 23.27
CA MET A 1 16.04 30.35 22.97
C MET A 1 15.13 29.74 21.93
N GLN A 2 15.73 29.12 20.91
CA GLN A 2 15.00 28.47 19.83
C GLN A 2 15.10 26.96 19.97
N ILE A 3 13.96 26.28 19.92
CA ILE A 3 13.90 24.81 20.03
C ILE A 3 13.10 24.23 18.87
N VAL A 4 13.37 22.97 18.54
CA VAL A 4 12.53 22.16 17.66
C VAL A 4 12.04 20.92 18.40
N THR A 5 10.79 20.53 18.16
CA THR A 5 10.22 19.30 18.70
C THR A 5 9.18 18.69 17.77
N THR A 6 8.70 17.50 18.12
CA THR A 6 7.78 16.69 17.32
C THR A 6 6.84 15.88 18.23
N HIS A 7 6.05 14.99 17.65
CA HIS A 7 5.04 14.23 18.39
C HIS A 7 5.63 13.11 19.27
N LYS A 8 4.93 12.80 20.35
CA LYS A 8 5.14 11.58 21.15
C LYS A 8 5.10 10.33 20.28
N ASN A 9 5.85 9.30 20.67
CA ASN A 9 6.09 8.10 19.86
C ASN A 9 6.80 8.42 18.54
N THR A 10 7.84 9.26 18.64
CA THR A 10 8.68 9.71 17.52
C THR A 10 9.14 8.54 16.64
N ASP A 11 8.79 8.57 15.35
CA ASP A 11 9.34 7.71 14.28
C ASP A 11 10.53 8.40 13.58
N PHE A 12 11.10 7.80 12.53
CA PHE A 12 12.22 8.39 11.83
C PHE A 12 11.87 9.62 11.01
N ASP A 13 10.64 9.77 10.49
CA ASP A 13 10.30 11.00 9.76
C ASP A 13 10.27 12.19 10.72
N ALA A 14 9.57 12.05 11.83
CA ALA A 14 9.55 13.02 12.93
C ALA A 14 10.96 13.32 13.47
N PHE A 15 11.76 12.27 13.71
CA PHE A 15 13.13 12.43 14.21
C PHE A 15 14.06 13.09 13.20
N ALA A 16 14.06 12.63 11.94
CA ALA A 16 14.84 13.20 10.85
C ALA A 16 14.47 14.67 10.65
N SER A 17 13.18 15.00 10.66
CA SER A 17 12.66 16.36 10.56
C SER A 17 13.12 17.26 11.70
N THR A 18 13.18 16.70 12.93
CA THR A 18 13.70 17.43 14.10
C THR A 18 15.17 17.77 13.91
N VAL A 19 15.99 16.83 13.42
CA VAL A 19 17.40 17.09 13.10
C VAL A 19 17.55 18.02 11.89
N ALA A 20 16.69 17.91 10.89
CA ALA A 20 16.69 18.78 9.72
C ALA A 20 16.42 20.24 10.08
N ALA A 21 15.60 20.50 11.11
CA ALA A 21 15.37 21.85 11.60
C ALA A 21 16.65 22.49 12.16
N THR A 22 17.55 21.73 12.79
CA THR A 22 18.80 22.29 13.33
C THR A 22 19.76 22.72 12.22
N VAL A 23 19.65 22.13 11.03
CA VAL A 23 20.34 22.55 9.80
C VAL A 23 19.68 23.79 9.20
N LEU A 24 18.37 23.77 8.99
CA LEU A 24 17.63 24.89 8.36
C LEU A 24 17.58 26.16 9.21
N TYR A 25 17.68 26.00 10.53
CA TYR A 25 17.61 27.05 11.52
C TYR A 25 18.81 26.93 12.47
N PRO A 26 19.97 27.52 12.12
CA PRO A 26 21.18 27.43 12.93
C PRO A 26 20.97 27.93 14.38
N GLY A 27 21.55 27.21 15.35
CA GLY A 27 21.40 27.52 16.78
C GLY A 27 20.13 26.96 17.44
N THR A 28 19.29 26.23 16.69
CA THR A 28 18.14 25.50 17.25
C THR A 28 18.59 24.32 18.10
N ILE A 29 17.97 24.17 19.26
CA ILE A 29 18.14 23.00 20.12
C ILE A 29 17.10 21.93 19.76
N ALA A 30 17.54 20.72 19.40
CA ALA A 30 16.65 19.60 19.15
C ALA A 30 16.15 18.99 20.45
N VAL A 31 14.83 19.00 20.65
CA VAL A 31 14.17 18.47 21.85
C VAL A 31 13.27 17.32 21.46
N LEU A 32 13.68 16.09 21.81
CA LEU A 32 12.89 14.89 21.54
C LEU A 32 11.97 14.51 22.70
N PRO A 33 10.74 14.06 22.40
CA PRO A 33 9.88 13.37 23.36
C PRO A 33 10.57 12.19 24.03
N LYS A 34 10.17 11.89 25.27
CA LYS A 34 10.70 10.71 26.00
C LYS A 34 10.28 9.40 25.35
N SER A 35 9.11 9.40 24.71
CA SER A 35 8.62 8.27 23.94
C SER A 35 9.04 8.37 22.47
N ALA A 36 9.85 7.41 22.04
CA ALA A 36 10.26 7.20 20.65
C ALA A 36 10.10 5.73 20.26
N ASN A 37 9.94 5.48 18.97
CA ASN A 37 9.82 4.13 18.41
C ASN A 37 11.12 3.32 18.65
N PRO A 38 11.03 1.98 18.75
CA PRO A 38 12.18 1.14 19.08
C PRO A 38 13.37 1.29 18.12
N ASN A 39 13.10 1.50 16.84
CA ASN A 39 14.11 1.69 15.80
C ASN A 39 14.84 3.05 15.94
N VAL A 40 14.13 4.13 16.24
CA VAL A 40 14.73 5.44 16.57
C VAL A 40 15.58 5.33 17.84
N LYS A 41 15.10 4.64 18.88
CA LYS A 41 15.88 4.38 20.10
C LYS A 41 17.16 3.60 19.82
N ALA A 42 17.09 2.59 18.95
CA ALA A 42 18.26 1.81 18.53
C ALA A 42 19.26 2.66 17.71
N PHE A 43 18.77 3.59 16.88
CA PHE A 43 19.63 4.54 16.18
C PHE A 43 20.33 5.48 17.17
N LEU A 44 19.57 6.06 18.10
CA LEU A 44 20.08 6.99 19.09
C LEU A 44 21.10 6.33 20.02
N SER A 45 20.94 5.07 20.42
CA SER A 45 21.90 4.41 21.32
C SER A 45 23.33 4.34 20.74
N ILE A 46 23.46 4.39 19.41
CA ILE A 46 24.74 4.40 18.70
C ILE A 46 25.18 5.83 18.35
N HIS A 47 24.23 6.69 17.97
CA HIS A 47 24.53 8.01 17.37
C HIS A 47 24.31 9.21 18.29
N LYS A 48 23.86 9.02 19.54
CA LYS A 48 23.49 10.13 20.45
C LYS A 48 24.59 11.18 20.61
N ASN A 49 25.86 10.78 20.66
CA ASN A 49 26.96 11.73 20.84
C ASN A 49 27.25 12.60 19.60
N MET A 50 26.75 12.19 18.43
CA MET A 50 26.90 12.97 17.19
C MET A 50 25.76 13.98 17.00
N LEU A 51 24.68 13.87 17.77
CA LEU A 51 23.48 14.69 17.64
C LEU A 51 23.18 15.37 18.98
N SER A 52 23.23 16.69 19.01
CA SER A 52 22.93 17.49 20.22
C SER A 52 21.42 17.49 20.50
N ILE A 53 20.92 16.38 21.04
CA ILE A 53 19.52 16.13 21.34
C ILE A 53 19.29 16.14 22.84
N TYR A 54 18.25 16.85 23.26
CA TYR A 54 17.83 17.01 24.63
C TYR A 54 16.41 16.49 24.83
N THR A 55 16.04 16.25 26.09
CA THR A 55 14.65 16.02 26.50
C THR A 55 14.05 17.30 27.07
N SER A 56 12.72 17.36 27.16
CA SER A 56 12.01 18.53 27.68
C SER A 56 12.41 18.92 29.11
N ASP A 57 12.82 17.97 29.95
CA ASP A 57 13.27 18.25 31.33
C ASP A 57 14.64 18.98 31.38
N GLU A 58 15.42 18.92 30.29
CA GLU A 58 16.74 19.56 30.20
C GLU A 58 16.67 21.00 29.68
N ILE A 59 15.46 21.49 29.36
CA ILE A 59 15.24 22.79 28.74
C ILE A 59 14.47 23.71 29.67
N ASP A 60 14.98 24.93 29.88
CA ASP A 60 14.23 25.99 30.54
C ASP A 60 13.19 26.60 29.58
N MET A 61 11.96 26.07 29.65
CA MET A 61 10.81 26.51 28.85
C MET A 61 10.50 28.01 28.99
N ASN A 62 10.95 28.68 30.04
CA ASN A 62 10.75 30.13 30.19
C ASN A 62 11.60 30.95 29.21
N GLN A 63 12.74 30.42 28.78
CA GLN A 63 13.65 31.09 27.85
C GLN A 63 13.31 30.84 26.38
N VAL A 64 12.40 29.91 26.10
CA VAL A 64 11.98 29.56 24.74
C VAL A 64 11.14 30.69 24.17
N ASN A 65 11.61 31.31 23.08
CA ASN A 65 10.92 32.40 22.39
C ASN A 65 10.53 32.04 20.94
N HIS A 66 11.11 30.97 20.39
CA HIS A 66 10.73 30.42 19.10
C HIS A 66 10.65 28.88 19.20
N LEU A 67 9.50 28.33 18.84
CA LEU A 67 9.21 26.91 18.80
C LEU A 67 9.02 26.47 17.34
N ILE A 68 9.89 25.58 16.86
CA ILE A 68 9.71 24.90 15.59
C ILE A 68 9.01 23.56 15.89
N VAL A 69 7.89 23.31 15.23
CA VAL A 69 7.14 22.05 15.35
C VAL A 69 7.23 21.34 14.01
N VAL A 70 7.61 20.06 14.03
CA VAL A 70 7.74 19.24 12.84
C VAL A 70 6.88 17.98 12.92
N ASP A 71 6.28 17.62 11.79
CA ASP A 71 5.49 16.40 11.57
C ASP A 71 4.25 16.25 12.48
N VAL A 72 3.74 17.38 13.00
CA VAL A 72 2.53 17.38 13.82
C VAL A 72 1.97 18.79 13.97
N ASN A 73 0.64 18.92 13.94
CA ASN A 73 -0.06 20.19 14.06
C ASN A 73 -0.96 20.29 15.32
N ARG A 74 -0.75 19.42 16.31
CA ARG A 74 -1.54 19.34 17.54
C ARG A 74 -0.73 19.39 18.83
N TRP A 75 -1.15 20.21 19.80
CA TRP A 75 -0.49 20.37 21.09
C TRP A 75 -0.53 19.10 21.96
N ASP A 76 -1.62 18.32 21.93
CA ASP A 76 -1.77 17.10 22.76
C ASP A 76 -0.80 15.97 22.37
N ARG A 77 -0.10 16.15 21.25
CA ARG A 77 0.94 15.27 20.74
C ARG A 77 2.34 15.72 21.16
N LEU A 78 2.56 16.96 21.61
CA LEU A 78 3.87 17.48 21.98
C LEU A 78 4.19 17.17 23.45
N ASP A 79 5.13 16.24 23.67
CA ASP A 79 5.52 15.78 25.01
C ASP A 79 6.36 16.84 25.77
N GLY A 80 5.86 17.31 26.92
CA GLY A 80 6.56 18.26 27.79
C GLY A 80 6.53 19.72 27.32
N MET A 81 5.63 20.08 26.39
CA MET A 81 5.52 21.42 25.81
C MET A 81 4.31 22.21 26.33
N GLU A 82 3.60 21.71 27.35
CA GLU A 82 2.33 22.28 27.84
C GLU A 82 2.48 23.72 28.30
N LYS A 83 3.64 24.06 28.89
CA LYS A 83 3.96 25.43 29.35
C LYS A 83 4.06 26.43 28.20
N LEU A 84 4.38 25.97 26.99
CA LEU A 84 4.54 26.83 25.82
C LEU A 84 3.20 27.17 25.16
N LYS A 85 2.17 26.32 25.32
CA LYS A 85 0.84 26.52 24.71
C LYS A 85 0.20 27.87 25.06
N GLN A 86 0.46 28.37 26.25
CA GLN A 86 -0.11 29.63 26.76
C GLN A 86 0.91 30.77 26.83
N LYS A 87 2.12 30.56 26.31
CA LYS A 87 3.20 31.56 26.41
C LYS A 87 2.95 32.70 25.44
N GLN A 88 2.76 33.91 25.97
CA GLN A 88 2.63 35.12 25.16
C GLN A 88 3.95 35.45 24.45
N GLY A 89 3.85 35.89 23.19
CA GLY A 89 5.01 36.27 22.38
C GLY A 89 5.88 35.10 21.91
N LEU A 90 5.41 33.86 22.04
CA LEU A 90 6.07 32.69 21.46
C LEU A 90 5.87 32.71 19.94
N GLU A 91 6.97 32.76 19.19
CA GLU A 91 6.94 32.54 17.75
C GLU A 91 6.85 31.03 17.48
N ILE A 92 5.99 30.63 16.54
CA ILE A 92 5.81 29.22 16.16
C ILE A 92 5.98 29.06 14.65
N SER A 93 6.92 28.19 14.26
CA SER A 93 7.11 27.73 12.88
C SER A 93 6.70 26.27 12.76
N LEU A 94 5.81 25.95 11.81
CA LEU A 94 5.24 24.62 11.66
C LEU A 94 5.63 23.98 10.31
N TRP A 95 6.15 22.76 10.35
CA TRP A 95 6.34 21.87 9.21
C TRP A 95 5.48 20.64 9.40
N ASP A 96 4.57 20.35 8.47
CA ASP A 96 3.72 19.16 8.59
C ASP A 96 3.17 18.73 7.23
N HIS A 97 3.33 17.46 6.84
CA HIS A 97 2.77 16.92 5.60
C HIS A 97 1.30 16.49 5.71
N HIS A 98 0.75 16.41 6.93
CA HIS A 98 -0.65 16.07 7.15
C HIS A 98 -1.56 17.25 6.78
N LEU A 99 -2.65 16.99 6.05
CA LEU A 99 -3.65 18.00 5.67
C LEU A 99 -4.86 18.11 6.63
N ASN A 100 -4.84 17.39 7.76
CA ASN A 100 -5.91 17.44 8.76
C ASN A 100 -5.90 18.74 9.57
N ASP A 101 -7.05 19.12 10.15
CA ASP A 101 -7.10 20.28 11.05
C ASP A 101 -6.37 19.98 12.38
N GLY A 102 -5.68 21.00 12.90
CA GLY A 102 -4.89 20.95 14.14
C GLY A 102 -5.14 22.18 15.03
N ASP A 103 -4.69 22.12 16.29
CA ASP A 103 -4.90 23.18 17.30
C ASP A 103 -3.66 24.06 17.55
N ILE A 104 -2.60 23.90 16.74
CA ILE A 104 -1.43 24.77 16.76
C ILE A 104 -1.62 25.95 15.79
N GLU A 105 -1.73 27.16 16.35
CA GLU A 105 -1.71 28.41 15.60
C GLU A 105 -0.27 28.88 15.38
N ALA A 106 0.27 28.64 14.18
CA ALA A 106 1.64 28.98 13.83
C ALA A 106 1.75 30.35 13.12
N ASN A 107 2.79 31.12 13.44
CA ASN A 107 3.14 32.37 12.75
C ASN A 107 3.57 32.12 11.31
N TRP A 108 4.28 31.01 11.10
CA TRP A 108 4.67 30.53 9.79
C TRP A 108 4.40 29.03 9.69
N LYS A 109 3.91 28.56 8.54
CA LYS A 109 3.67 27.14 8.30
C LYS A 109 4.01 26.74 6.86
N CYS A 110 4.65 25.57 6.72
CA CYS A 110 4.79 24.84 5.46
C CYS A 110 4.00 23.53 5.61
N ARG A 111 2.85 23.47 4.93
CA ARG A 111 1.96 22.30 4.98
C ARG A 111 1.49 21.93 3.59
N GLU A 112 1.91 20.77 3.11
CA GLU A 112 1.61 20.26 1.78
C GLU A 112 1.51 18.72 1.83
N ASP A 113 0.62 18.16 1.02
CA ASP A 113 0.46 16.70 0.88
C ASP A 113 1.70 16.06 0.24
N MET A 114 2.57 15.47 1.07
CA MET A 114 3.81 14.80 0.67
C MET A 114 3.90 13.40 1.29
N GLY A 115 4.73 12.54 0.72
CA GLY A 115 4.95 11.20 1.25
C GLY A 115 5.59 11.20 2.64
N ALA A 116 6.42 12.20 2.96
CA ALA A 116 7.04 12.39 4.27
C ALA A 116 7.24 13.89 4.58
N ASN A 117 7.23 14.28 5.85
CA ASN A 117 7.51 15.65 6.28
C ASN A 117 8.97 16.06 5.98
N ILE A 118 9.93 15.16 6.15
CA ILE A 118 11.34 15.43 5.85
C ILE A 118 11.56 15.87 4.40
N THR A 119 10.72 15.43 3.46
CA THR A 119 10.76 15.85 2.04
C THR A 119 10.60 17.36 1.90
N LEU A 120 9.68 17.97 2.64
CA LEU A 120 9.46 19.43 2.63
C LEU A 120 10.72 20.18 3.05
N MET A 121 11.40 19.66 4.08
CA MET A 121 12.60 20.26 4.65
C MET A 121 13.80 20.08 3.73
N ILE A 122 13.95 18.92 3.09
CA ILE A 122 14.99 18.66 2.09
C ILE A 122 14.82 19.60 0.88
N ARG A 123 13.59 19.78 0.40
CA ARG A 123 13.30 20.76 -0.67
C ARG A 123 13.78 22.15 -0.28
N LYS A 124 13.53 22.58 0.97
CA LYS A 124 14.03 23.86 1.48
C LYS A 124 15.55 23.92 1.61
N MET A 125 16.20 22.84 2.02
CA MET A 125 17.67 22.75 2.10
C MET A 125 18.30 22.89 0.71
N ARG A 126 17.71 22.25 -0.31
CA ARG A 126 18.13 22.36 -1.71
C ARG A 126 18.01 23.79 -2.22
N GLU A 127 16.89 24.46 -1.95
CA GLU A 127 16.71 25.89 -2.30
C GLU A 127 17.77 26.79 -1.65
N LYS A 128 18.19 26.48 -0.42
CA LYS A 128 19.22 27.21 0.33
C LYS A 128 20.65 26.78 -0.01
N ASN A 129 20.84 25.73 -0.82
CA ASN A 129 22.14 25.09 -1.08
C ASN A 129 22.87 24.66 0.20
N GLU A 130 22.13 24.10 1.18
CA GLU A 130 22.75 23.53 2.38
C GLU A 130 23.56 22.28 2.03
N THR A 131 24.75 22.15 2.63
CA THR A 131 25.59 20.96 2.48
C THR A 131 25.29 19.98 3.60
N LEU A 132 24.98 18.73 3.26
CA LEU A 132 24.74 17.69 4.25
C LEU A 132 25.98 16.83 4.45
N THR A 133 26.21 16.40 5.68
CA THR A 133 27.15 15.31 5.93
C THR A 133 26.52 13.98 5.50
N PRO A 134 27.31 12.97 5.10
CA PRO A 134 26.77 11.65 4.76
C PRO A 134 25.91 11.04 5.86
N MET A 135 26.24 11.29 7.13
CA MET A 135 25.44 10.84 8.29
C MET A 135 24.05 11.47 8.32
N LEU A 136 23.96 12.80 8.13
CA LEU A 136 22.67 13.50 8.07
C LEU A 136 21.87 13.09 6.84
N ALA A 137 22.54 12.97 5.68
CA ALA A 137 21.90 12.50 4.46
C ALA A 137 21.30 11.10 4.64
N THR A 138 22.04 10.20 5.32
CA THR A 138 21.57 8.86 5.67
C THR A 138 20.37 8.90 6.61
N LEU A 139 20.42 9.70 7.68
CA LEU A 139 19.29 9.84 8.62
C LEU A 139 18.03 10.35 7.93
N PHE A 140 18.17 11.39 7.10
CA PHE A 140 17.03 11.97 6.38
C PHE A 140 16.45 10.97 5.37
N LEU A 141 17.28 10.14 4.75
CA LEU A 141 16.82 9.10 3.84
C LEU A 141 16.07 8.00 4.59
N ILE A 142 16.49 7.65 5.81
CA ILE A 142 15.77 6.70 6.67
C ILE A 142 14.37 7.23 6.99
N GLY A 143 14.24 8.50 7.41
CA GLY A 143 12.94 9.12 7.67
C GLY A 143 12.03 9.10 6.43
N LEU A 144 12.56 9.52 5.28
CA LEU A 144 11.82 9.54 4.02
C LEU A 144 11.35 8.14 3.61
N TYR A 145 12.21 7.13 3.73
CA TYR A 145 11.89 5.75 3.33
C TYR A 145 10.97 5.04 4.32
N GLU A 146 10.97 5.40 5.60
CA GLU A 146 10.01 4.85 6.57
C GLU A 146 8.58 5.22 6.16
N ASP A 147 8.34 6.50 5.89
CA ASP A 147 6.99 7.03 5.63
C ASP A 147 6.49 6.81 4.20
N THR A 148 7.40 6.67 3.24
CA THR A 148 7.06 6.32 1.85
C THR A 148 7.10 4.81 1.57
N GLY A 149 7.49 4.00 2.56
CA GLY A 149 7.63 2.56 2.39
C GLY A 149 8.73 2.17 1.39
N ASN A 150 9.83 2.92 1.36
CA ASN A 150 10.85 2.93 0.30
C ASN A 150 10.25 3.35 -1.07
N LEU A 151 9.51 4.46 -1.10
CA LEU A 151 8.85 5.01 -2.30
C LEU A 151 7.82 4.07 -2.96
N ARG A 152 7.26 3.12 -2.20
CA ARG A 152 6.29 2.13 -2.71
C ARG A 152 4.86 2.43 -2.29
N PHE A 153 4.65 3.28 -1.29
CA PHE A 153 3.31 3.60 -0.84
C PHE A 153 2.61 4.55 -1.82
N PRO A 154 1.29 4.42 -2.05
CA PRO A 154 0.54 5.29 -2.96
C PRO A 154 0.55 6.78 -2.59
N SER A 155 0.82 7.11 -1.32
CA SER A 155 0.98 8.49 -0.84
C SER A 155 2.26 9.16 -1.35
N THR A 156 3.25 8.39 -1.82
CA THR A 156 4.54 8.91 -2.32
C THR A 156 4.33 9.84 -3.51
N LYS A 157 4.98 11.00 -3.49
CA LYS A 157 4.97 12.02 -4.54
C LYS A 157 6.31 12.06 -5.29
N ALA A 158 6.32 12.75 -6.43
CA ALA A 158 7.54 12.95 -7.21
C ALA A 158 8.64 13.68 -6.41
N GLU A 159 8.26 14.62 -5.54
CA GLU A 159 9.22 15.34 -4.71
C GLU A 159 9.93 14.42 -3.70
N ASP A 160 9.27 13.37 -3.20
CA ASP A 160 9.93 12.37 -2.33
C ASP A 160 11.05 11.63 -3.07
N ALA A 161 10.81 11.30 -4.34
CA ALA A 161 11.83 10.68 -5.19
C ALA A 161 12.99 11.63 -5.50
N HIS A 162 12.71 12.92 -5.73
CA HIS A 162 13.76 13.94 -5.91
C HIS A 162 14.58 14.17 -4.63
N ALA A 163 13.92 14.19 -3.47
CA ALA A 163 14.58 14.29 -2.18
C ALA A 163 15.47 13.06 -1.92
N ALA A 164 14.98 11.85 -2.19
CA ALA A 164 15.79 10.63 -2.09
C ALA A 164 17.01 10.68 -3.01
N ALA A 165 16.85 11.09 -4.27
CA ALA A 165 17.96 11.24 -5.22
C ALA A 165 19.01 12.24 -4.70
N TYR A 166 18.58 13.41 -4.22
CA TYR A 166 19.46 14.41 -3.64
C TYR A 166 20.22 13.88 -2.42
N LEU A 167 19.58 13.15 -1.52
CA LEU A 167 20.26 12.56 -0.37
C LEU A 167 21.32 11.53 -0.77
N LEU A 168 21.06 10.74 -1.82
CA LEU A 168 22.05 9.82 -2.39
C LEU A 168 23.23 10.57 -3.05
N GLU A 169 22.98 11.71 -3.69
CA GLU A 169 24.04 12.61 -4.18
C GLU A 169 24.88 13.18 -3.02
N GLN A 170 24.28 13.36 -1.84
CA GLN A 170 24.96 13.72 -0.59
C GLN A 170 25.56 12.50 0.16
N PHE A 171 25.74 11.37 -0.54
CA PHE A 171 26.37 10.15 -0.03
C PHE A 171 25.61 9.45 1.12
N ALA A 172 24.28 9.50 1.13
CA ALA A 172 23.47 8.68 2.04
C ALA A 172 23.77 7.17 1.86
N ASP A 173 23.94 6.44 2.97
CA ASP A 173 24.33 5.03 2.96
C ASP A 173 23.13 4.08 3.10
N LEU A 174 22.82 3.37 2.01
CA LEU A 174 21.74 2.40 1.95
C LEU A 174 21.97 1.15 2.83
N ASN A 175 23.21 0.79 3.15
CA ASN A 175 23.50 -0.34 4.04
C ASN A 175 23.14 0.00 5.48
N VAL A 176 23.54 1.20 5.93
CA VAL A 176 23.17 1.71 7.25
C VAL A 176 21.66 1.83 7.36
N LEU A 177 21.01 2.43 6.36
CA LEU A 177 19.56 2.55 6.27
C LEU A 177 18.84 1.20 6.42
N ASN A 178 19.31 0.16 5.73
CA ASN A 178 18.73 -1.18 5.80
C ASN A 178 18.79 -1.78 7.21
N SER A 179 19.77 -1.40 8.03
CA SER A 179 19.88 -1.90 9.41
C SER A 179 18.82 -1.32 10.35
N PHE A 180 18.23 -0.16 10.03
CA PHE A 180 17.26 0.54 10.87
C PHE A 180 15.82 0.46 10.37
N LEU A 181 15.60 0.39 9.05
CA LEU A 181 14.26 0.22 8.46
C LEU A 181 13.74 -1.22 8.57
N ARG A 182 14.63 -2.21 8.65
CA ARG A 182 14.24 -3.58 8.95
C ARG A 182 14.03 -3.69 10.46
N GLN A 183 12.80 -3.51 10.94
CA GLN A 183 12.48 -3.94 12.29
C GLN A 183 12.83 -5.44 12.39
N PRO A 184 13.83 -5.85 13.20
CA PRO A 184 14.11 -7.25 13.36
C PRO A 184 12.88 -7.90 13.98
N TYR A 185 12.35 -8.93 13.32
CA TYR A 185 11.26 -9.72 13.87
C TYR A 185 11.72 -10.27 15.22
N GLY A 186 11.10 -9.77 16.29
CA GLY A 186 11.31 -10.34 17.61
C GLY A 186 10.90 -11.81 17.60
N GLU A 187 11.46 -12.60 18.51
CA GLU A 187 11.16 -14.02 18.63
C GLU A 187 9.65 -14.27 18.77
N LYS A 188 8.95 -13.40 19.52
CA LYS A 188 7.49 -13.44 19.67
C LYS A 188 6.75 -13.27 18.34
N GLN A 189 7.13 -12.30 17.50
CA GLN A 189 6.49 -12.09 16.19
C GLN A 189 6.76 -13.25 15.24
N LYS A 190 7.98 -13.81 15.24
CA LYS A 190 8.31 -15.00 14.45
C LYS A 190 7.47 -16.21 14.87
N ASN A 191 7.33 -16.43 16.17
CA ASN A 191 6.52 -17.53 16.70
C ASN A 191 5.05 -17.36 16.33
N ILE A 192 4.49 -16.15 16.46
CA ILE A 192 3.11 -15.86 16.05
C ILE A 192 2.93 -16.11 14.55
N LEU A 193 3.81 -15.57 13.69
CA LEU A 193 3.73 -15.82 12.25
C LEU A 193 3.79 -17.32 11.93
N PHE A 194 4.68 -18.05 12.59
CA PHE A 194 4.82 -19.49 12.39
C PHE A 194 3.55 -20.25 12.78
N GLU A 195 2.93 -19.92 13.92
CA GLU A 195 1.66 -20.52 14.32
C GLU A 195 0.53 -20.16 13.35
N MET A 196 0.44 -18.89 12.93
CA MET A 196 -0.54 -18.45 11.93
C MET A 196 -0.41 -19.25 10.62
N LEU A 197 0.82 -19.53 10.18
CA LEU A 197 1.09 -20.27 8.94
C LEU A 197 0.71 -21.75 9.03
N LYS A 198 0.66 -22.36 10.22
CA LYS A 198 0.25 -23.77 10.38
C LYS A 198 -1.22 -24.01 10.10
N THR A 199 -2.06 -23.02 10.42
CA THR A 199 -3.52 -23.09 10.29
C THR A 199 -4.04 -22.22 9.14
N ALA A 200 -3.15 -21.82 8.23
CA ALA A 200 -3.45 -20.84 7.22
C ALA A 200 -4.35 -21.39 6.11
N GLU A 201 -5.56 -20.86 6.02
CA GLU A 201 -6.51 -21.21 4.96
C GLU A 201 -6.81 -20.01 4.07
N ARG A 202 -7.16 -20.28 2.81
CA ARG A 202 -7.60 -19.27 1.85
C ARG A 202 -9.09 -19.47 1.59
N THR A 203 -9.84 -18.39 1.74
CA THR A 203 -11.28 -18.37 1.51
C THR A 203 -11.61 -17.34 0.45
N SER A 204 -12.54 -17.66 -0.45
CA SER A 204 -13.04 -16.69 -1.43
C SER A 204 -14.26 -15.98 -0.88
N VAL A 205 -14.19 -14.67 -0.69
CA VAL A 205 -15.30 -13.83 -0.22
C VAL A 205 -15.52 -12.71 -1.22
N ASN A 206 -16.72 -12.64 -1.80
CA ASN A 206 -17.06 -11.64 -2.83
C ASN A 206 -16.02 -11.57 -3.99
N GLY A 207 -15.46 -12.73 -4.36
CA GLY A 207 -14.41 -12.83 -5.39
C GLY A 207 -12.97 -12.55 -4.90
N TYR A 208 -12.77 -11.98 -3.73
CA TYR A 208 -11.45 -11.79 -3.16
C TYR A 208 -10.96 -13.08 -2.49
N ASN A 209 -9.70 -13.45 -2.72
CA ASN A 209 -8.97 -14.44 -1.95
C ASN A 209 -8.50 -13.78 -0.66
N ILE A 210 -9.04 -14.24 0.46
CA ILE A 210 -8.81 -13.68 1.79
C ILE A 210 -8.29 -14.79 2.69
N SER A 211 -7.51 -14.44 3.71
CA SER A 211 -7.13 -15.36 4.76
C SER A 211 -7.40 -14.78 6.14
N PHE A 212 -8.07 -15.56 6.97
CA PHE A 212 -8.28 -15.28 8.38
C PHE A 212 -7.32 -16.11 9.22
N SER A 213 -6.74 -15.51 10.24
CA SER A 213 -5.95 -16.24 11.23
C SER A 213 -6.42 -15.85 12.62
N LYS A 214 -6.86 -16.84 13.38
CA LYS A 214 -7.42 -16.70 14.73
C LYS A 214 -6.39 -17.21 15.73
N MET A 215 -6.04 -16.41 16.72
CA MET A 215 -5.02 -16.77 17.70
C MET A 215 -5.31 -16.18 19.08
N ASP A 216 -5.05 -16.96 20.13
CA ASP A 216 -4.97 -16.43 21.49
C ASP A 216 -3.58 -15.81 21.71
N ILE A 217 -3.53 -14.58 22.21
CA ILE A 217 -2.28 -13.88 22.55
C ILE A 217 -2.20 -13.60 24.05
N GLU A 218 -1.06 -13.93 24.65
CA GLU A 218 -0.75 -13.61 26.04
C GLU A 218 0.13 -12.36 26.15
N GLY A 219 -0.27 -11.43 27.02
CA GLY A 219 0.45 -10.17 27.24
C GLY A 219 0.34 -9.18 26.08
N HIS A 220 1.21 -8.16 26.08
CA HIS A 220 1.26 -7.17 25.01
C HIS A 220 2.25 -7.61 23.93
N VAL A 221 1.77 -7.78 22.71
CA VAL A 221 2.60 -8.03 21.52
C VAL A 221 2.57 -6.78 20.63
N GLY A 222 3.70 -6.08 20.57
CA GLY A 222 3.86 -4.96 19.64
C GLY A 222 3.97 -5.42 18.18
N SER A 223 3.62 -4.54 17.25
CA SER A 223 3.84 -4.72 15.80
C SER A 223 3.16 -5.94 15.16
N LEU A 224 2.03 -6.42 15.69
CA LEU A 224 1.22 -7.47 15.06
C LEU A 224 0.78 -7.11 13.63
N SER A 225 0.66 -5.82 13.33
CA SER A 225 0.29 -5.34 12.00
C SER A 225 1.34 -5.64 10.92
N VAL A 226 2.62 -5.77 11.31
CA VAL A 226 3.71 -6.24 10.43
C VAL A 226 3.59 -7.75 10.21
N VAL A 227 3.23 -8.50 11.26
CA VAL A 227 3.00 -9.94 11.16
C VAL A 227 1.86 -10.25 10.18
N ILE A 228 0.75 -9.51 10.25
CA ILE A 228 -0.37 -9.67 9.29
C ILE A 228 0.03 -9.31 7.86
N GLN A 229 0.88 -8.29 7.69
CA GLN A 229 1.42 -7.94 6.37
C GLN A 229 2.24 -9.10 5.78
N MET A 230 3.19 -9.65 6.55
CA MET A 230 3.98 -10.80 6.11
C MET A 230 3.12 -12.02 5.83
N TYR A 231 2.18 -12.30 6.72
CA TYR A 231 1.24 -13.40 6.56
C TYR A 231 0.46 -13.27 5.23
N ARG A 232 -0.05 -12.07 4.91
CA ARG A 232 -0.72 -11.80 3.64
C ARG A 232 0.17 -12.06 2.43
N GLU A 233 1.42 -11.59 2.47
CA GLU A 233 2.40 -11.73 1.39
C GLU A 233 2.77 -13.21 1.17
N ILE A 234 3.07 -13.95 2.25
CA ILE A 234 3.39 -15.38 2.19
C ILE A 234 2.18 -16.18 1.69
N MET A 235 0.99 -15.86 2.20
CA MET A 235 -0.25 -16.50 1.77
C MET A 235 -0.69 -16.08 0.37
N ASN A 236 -0.09 -15.06 -0.23
CA ASN A 236 -0.43 -14.54 -1.56
C ASN A 236 -1.95 -14.32 -1.72
N VAL A 237 -2.55 -13.61 -0.75
CA VAL A 237 -3.98 -13.25 -0.69
C VAL A 237 -4.15 -11.73 -0.84
N GLU A 238 -5.33 -11.30 -1.28
CA GLU A 238 -5.65 -9.86 -1.50
C GLU A 238 -5.82 -9.13 -0.17
N ALA A 239 -6.43 -9.80 0.79
CA ALA A 239 -6.50 -9.32 2.15
C ALA A 239 -6.23 -10.44 3.16
N ALA A 240 -5.67 -10.05 4.29
CA ALA A 240 -5.55 -10.93 5.43
C ALA A 240 -6.03 -10.23 6.71
N PHE A 241 -6.64 -11.01 7.58
CA PHE A 241 -7.16 -10.57 8.87
C PHE A 241 -6.58 -11.42 9.99
N GLY A 242 -5.94 -10.76 10.96
CA GLY A 242 -5.59 -11.37 12.23
C GLY A 242 -6.65 -11.07 13.27
N ILE A 243 -7.19 -12.11 13.90
CA ILE A 243 -8.19 -12.03 14.95
C ILE A 243 -7.53 -12.57 16.22
N PHE A 244 -7.15 -11.65 17.11
CA PHE A 244 -6.33 -11.94 18.28
C PHE A 244 -7.15 -11.80 19.55
N SER A 245 -7.44 -12.93 20.20
CA SER A 245 -8.18 -12.95 21.46
C SER A 245 -7.25 -12.89 22.66
N ASN A 246 -7.66 -12.14 23.68
CA ASN A 246 -7.02 -12.17 24.99
C ASN A 246 -8.05 -12.61 26.04
N LYS A 247 -7.99 -13.89 26.41
CA LYS A 247 -8.91 -14.52 27.38
C LYS A 247 -8.92 -13.82 28.73
N GLY A 248 -7.81 -13.21 29.15
CA GLY A 248 -7.71 -12.47 30.42
C GLY A 248 -8.39 -11.10 30.42
N GLN A 249 -8.69 -10.52 29.24
CA GLN A 249 -9.23 -9.16 29.13
C GLN A 249 -10.61 -9.09 28.46
N ASN A 250 -11.18 -10.24 28.07
CA ASN A 250 -12.47 -10.35 27.38
C ASN A 250 -12.57 -9.43 26.14
N ARG A 251 -11.46 -9.35 25.38
CA ARG A 251 -11.32 -8.48 24.21
C ARG A 251 -10.72 -9.24 23.04
N CYS A 252 -11.12 -8.85 21.84
CA CYS A 252 -10.58 -9.34 20.58
C CYS A 252 -10.04 -8.15 19.77
N MET A 253 -8.77 -8.22 19.39
CA MET A 253 -8.14 -7.26 18.50
C MET A 253 -8.18 -7.81 17.09
N VAL A 254 -8.68 -7.01 16.16
CA VAL A 254 -8.69 -7.33 14.73
C VAL A 254 -7.70 -6.42 14.02
N ILE A 255 -6.89 -7.00 13.14
CA ILE A 255 -6.00 -6.26 12.26
C ILE A 255 -6.21 -6.75 10.83
N GLY A 256 -6.49 -5.84 9.92
CA GLY A 256 -6.64 -6.13 8.49
C GLY A 256 -5.55 -5.46 7.66
N ARG A 257 -5.13 -6.14 6.59
CA ARG A 257 -4.25 -5.59 5.55
C ARG A 257 -4.80 -5.97 4.17
N SER A 258 -4.90 -5.03 3.24
CA SER A 258 -5.32 -5.24 1.85
C SER A 258 -4.26 -4.72 0.87
N SER A 259 -4.07 -5.42 -0.25
CA SER A 259 -3.28 -4.93 -1.39
C SER A 259 -4.17 -4.33 -2.49
N LEU A 260 -5.49 -4.27 -2.28
CA LEU A 260 -6.47 -3.76 -3.23
C LEU A 260 -7.18 -2.53 -2.67
N ASP A 261 -7.27 -1.48 -3.50
CA ASP A 261 -8.05 -0.28 -3.19
C ASP A 261 -9.57 -0.57 -3.19
N SER A 262 -10.01 -1.54 -3.98
CA SER A 262 -11.42 -1.97 -4.03
C SER A 262 -11.90 -2.63 -2.74
N LEU A 263 -11.00 -2.98 -1.83
CA LEU A 263 -11.33 -3.56 -0.53
C LEU A 263 -10.77 -2.68 0.59
N ASP A 264 -11.53 -1.64 0.94
CA ASP A 264 -11.18 -0.68 1.97
C ASP A 264 -11.27 -1.30 3.38
N ILE A 265 -10.10 -1.68 3.90
CA ILE A 265 -9.97 -2.21 5.26
C ILE A 265 -10.38 -1.18 6.31
N GLY A 266 -10.06 0.09 6.10
CA GLY A 266 -10.41 1.17 7.02
C GLY A 266 -11.92 1.25 7.24
N THR A 267 -12.72 1.10 6.18
CA THR A 267 -14.18 1.09 6.25
C THR A 267 -14.71 -0.14 7.01
N ILE A 268 -14.14 -1.33 6.75
CA ILE A 268 -14.48 -2.55 7.52
C ILE A 268 -14.18 -2.35 9.01
N MET A 269 -12.99 -1.80 9.34
CA MET A 269 -12.59 -1.60 10.73
C MET A 269 -13.45 -0.55 11.44
N ARG A 270 -13.86 0.53 10.75
CA ARG A 270 -14.81 1.51 11.30
C ARG A 270 -16.16 0.89 11.66
N ALA A 271 -16.68 -0.02 10.83
CA ALA A 271 -17.92 -0.73 11.12
C ALA A 271 -17.80 -1.63 12.38
N LEU A 272 -16.59 -2.10 12.68
CA LEU A 272 -16.28 -2.86 13.91
C LEU A 272 -15.93 -1.95 15.12
N GLY A 273 -16.08 -0.63 15.00
CA GLY A 273 -15.73 0.34 16.06
C GLY A 273 -14.24 0.68 16.16
N GLY A 274 -13.47 0.36 15.11
CA GLY A 274 -12.05 0.67 14.96
C GLY A 274 -11.77 1.82 14.00
N GLY A 275 -10.63 1.76 13.31
CA GLY A 275 -10.21 2.78 12.35
C GLY A 275 -9.09 2.29 11.43
N GLY A 276 -8.70 3.16 10.48
CA GLY A 276 -7.68 2.87 9.49
C GLY A 276 -7.91 3.60 8.17
N HIS A 277 -7.20 3.14 7.15
CA HIS A 277 -7.19 3.64 5.78
C HIS A 277 -7.36 2.47 4.78
N PRO A 278 -7.56 2.69 3.47
CA PRO A 278 -7.94 1.63 2.53
C PRO A 278 -7.07 0.36 2.58
N GLY A 279 -5.74 0.51 2.65
CA GLY A 279 -4.82 -0.64 2.71
C GLY A 279 -4.69 -1.32 4.08
N ALA A 280 -5.16 -0.72 5.18
CA ALA A 280 -4.96 -1.27 6.52
C ALA A 280 -5.82 -0.63 7.61
N GLY A 281 -6.11 -1.41 8.65
CA GLY A 281 -6.76 -0.88 9.84
C GLY A 281 -6.79 -1.88 10.97
N SER A 282 -7.31 -1.43 12.11
CA SER A 282 -7.52 -2.27 13.29
C SER A 282 -8.78 -1.87 14.05
N ALA A 283 -9.34 -2.85 14.76
CA ALA A 283 -10.49 -2.66 15.64
C ALA A 283 -10.28 -3.44 16.95
N MET A 284 -10.89 -2.95 18.03
CA MET A 284 -10.87 -3.59 19.35
C MET A 284 -12.30 -3.86 19.78
N LEU A 285 -12.69 -5.13 19.83
CA LEU A 285 -14.04 -5.55 20.17
C LEU A 285 -14.14 -6.07 21.61
N LYS A 286 -15.28 -5.83 22.25
CA LYS A 286 -15.64 -6.36 23.58
C LYS A 286 -16.27 -7.76 23.50
N THR A 287 -15.76 -8.61 22.62
CA THR A 287 -16.14 -10.02 22.49
C THR A 287 -14.87 -10.88 22.52
N THR A 288 -15.00 -12.15 22.90
CA THR A 288 -13.91 -13.13 22.84
C THR A 288 -14.05 -14.17 21.75
N ASP A 289 -15.22 -14.23 21.09
CA ASP A 289 -15.50 -15.23 20.06
C ASP A 289 -14.87 -14.80 18.73
N PRO A 290 -13.75 -15.42 18.30
CA PRO A 290 -13.08 -15.07 17.05
C PRO A 290 -13.90 -15.46 15.83
N ASP A 291 -14.74 -16.49 15.93
CA ASP A 291 -15.55 -16.98 14.82
C ASP A 291 -16.70 -16.01 14.51
N ALA A 292 -17.32 -15.44 15.55
CA ALA A 292 -18.31 -14.38 15.38
C ALA A 292 -17.71 -13.13 14.70
N VAL A 293 -16.46 -12.78 15.04
CA VAL A 293 -15.75 -11.65 14.43
C VAL A 293 -15.42 -11.92 12.96
N GLU A 294 -14.95 -13.13 12.63
CA GLU A 294 -14.72 -13.56 11.25
C GLU A 294 -15.99 -13.50 10.41
N ALA A 295 -17.13 -13.95 10.95
CA ALA A 295 -18.43 -13.86 10.29
C ALA A 295 -18.83 -12.41 10.00
N MET A 296 -18.71 -11.50 10.99
CA MET A 296 -18.99 -10.07 10.77
C MET A 296 -18.12 -9.46 9.67
N ILE A 297 -16.81 -9.75 9.66
CA ILE A 297 -15.91 -9.25 8.61
C ILE A 297 -16.33 -9.79 7.24
N THR A 298 -16.66 -11.08 7.17
CA THR A 298 -17.11 -11.73 5.94
C THR A 298 -18.39 -11.06 5.42
N ASP A 299 -19.37 -10.81 6.28
CA ASP A 299 -20.62 -10.12 5.92
C ASP A 299 -20.37 -8.70 5.44
N LEU A 300 -19.45 -7.96 6.08
CA LEU A 300 -19.06 -6.61 5.65
C LEU A 300 -18.42 -6.62 4.27
N ILE A 301 -17.59 -7.61 3.95
CA ILE A 301 -16.96 -7.76 2.63
C ILE A 301 -17.98 -8.15 1.56
N GLN A 302 -18.99 -8.95 1.92
CA GLN A 302 -20.10 -9.31 1.03
C GLN A 302 -21.06 -8.13 0.80
N GLY A 303 -21.31 -7.33 1.85
CA GLY A 303 -22.27 -6.22 1.84
C GLY A 303 -21.73 -4.89 1.30
N ASN A 304 -20.40 -4.69 1.28
CA ASN A 304 -19.77 -3.49 0.69
C ASN A 304 -19.78 -3.56 -0.85
N GLN A 305 -20.96 -3.36 -1.44
CA GLN A 305 -21.10 -3.00 -2.85
C GLN A 305 -20.88 -1.49 -3.04
N GLN A 306 -19.67 -1.00 -2.82
CA GLN A 306 -19.27 0.30 -3.36
C GLN A 306 -18.43 0.07 -4.63
N ALA A 307 -19.12 0.18 -5.77
CA ALA A 307 -18.65 0.27 -7.15
C ALA A 307 -17.20 -0.20 -7.41
N SER A 308 -16.98 -1.52 -7.42
CA SER A 308 -15.82 -2.07 -8.10
C SER A 308 -16.15 -2.24 -9.58
N VAL A 309 -15.27 -1.74 -10.45
CA VAL A 309 -15.37 -1.97 -11.89
C VAL A 309 -15.34 -3.48 -12.14
N GLN A 310 -16.35 -3.99 -12.83
CA GLN A 310 -16.50 -5.40 -13.17
C GLN A 310 -15.99 -5.66 -14.58
N ILE A 311 -15.76 -6.93 -14.92
CA ILE A 311 -15.41 -7.34 -16.28
C ILE A 311 -16.47 -6.88 -17.28
N GLY A 312 -17.75 -6.91 -16.89
CA GLY A 312 -18.85 -6.40 -17.71
C GLY A 312 -18.68 -4.94 -18.14
N ASP A 313 -18.07 -4.11 -17.29
CA ASP A 313 -17.89 -2.68 -17.55
C ASP A 313 -16.75 -2.39 -18.54
N ILE A 314 -15.74 -3.27 -18.59
CA ILE A 314 -14.50 -3.06 -19.38
C ILE A 314 -14.31 -4.03 -20.55
N MET A 315 -15.16 -5.05 -20.66
CA MET A 315 -15.08 -6.01 -21.77
C MET A 315 -15.39 -5.34 -23.10
N SER A 316 -14.82 -5.90 -24.17
CA SER A 316 -15.18 -5.54 -25.54
C SER A 316 -16.40 -6.34 -25.99
N PHE A 317 -17.40 -5.61 -26.49
CA PHE A 317 -18.60 -6.15 -27.13
C PHE A 317 -18.99 -5.29 -28.35
N PRO A 318 -19.61 -5.84 -29.40
CA PRO A 318 -19.91 -7.27 -29.62
C PRO A 318 -18.64 -8.09 -29.90
N VAL A 319 -18.61 -9.33 -29.41
CA VAL A 319 -17.45 -10.22 -29.59
C VAL A 319 -17.38 -10.73 -31.03
N ILE A 320 -16.20 -10.61 -31.64
CA ILE A 320 -15.94 -11.14 -32.98
C ILE A 320 -15.58 -12.62 -32.87
N THR A 321 -16.32 -13.48 -33.57
CA THR A 321 -16.22 -14.94 -33.46
C THR A 321 -16.14 -15.59 -34.83
N VAL A 322 -15.62 -16.81 -34.92
CA VAL A 322 -15.54 -17.59 -36.17
C VAL A 322 -16.11 -18.99 -35.99
N SER A 323 -16.59 -19.59 -37.08
CA SER A 323 -17.03 -21.00 -37.10
C SER A 323 -15.83 -21.96 -37.11
N PRO A 324 -15.91 -23.18 -36.55
CA PRO A 324 -14.86 -24.20 -36.64
C PRO A 324 -14.37 -24.52 -38.06
N ASP A 325 -15.23 -24.34 -39.06
CA ASP A 325 -14.92 -24.63 -40.46
C ASP A 325 -14.36 -23.43 -41.24
N THR A 326 -14.29 -22.25 -40.61
CA THR A 326 -13.67 -21.04 -41.17
C THR A 326 -12.22 -21.34 -41.54
N LYS A 327 -11.80 -20.97 -42.75
CA LYS A 327 -10.43 -21.23 -43.22
C LYS A 327 -9.43 -20.36 -42.48
N MET A 328 -8.23 -20.87 -42.21
CA MET A 328 -7.17 -20.11 -41.55
C MET A 328 -6.83 -18.79 -42.28
N GLN A 329 -6.88 -18.76 -43.61
CA GLN A 329 -6.66 -17.53 -44.39
C GLN A 329 -7.71 -16.45 -44.09
N GLU A 330 -8.97 -16.85 -43.97
CA GLU A 330 -10.09 -15.95 -43.65
C GLU A 330 -9.98 -15.44 -42.22
N VAL A 331 -9.61 -16.31 -41.27
CA VAL A 331 -9.31 -15.90 -39.88
C VAL A 331 -8.18 -14.85 -39.86
N ALA A 332 -7.13 -15.01 -40.67
CA ALA A 332 -6.04 -14.03 -40.75
C ALA A 332 -6.54 -12.65 -41.24
N MET A 333 -7.44 -12.64 -42.23
CA MET A 333 -8.07 -11.40 -42.71
C MET A 333 -8.91 -10.74 -41.62
N ILE A 334 -9.78 -11.51 -40.95
CA ILE A 334 -10.62 -11.01 -39.84
C ILE A 334 -9.76 -10.38 -38.75
N LEU A 335 -8.69 -11.06 -38.31
CA LEU A 335 -7.79 -10.54 -37.29
C LEU A 335 -7.13 -9.22 -37.71
N ARG A 336 -6.72 -9.11 -38.98
CA ARG A 336 -6.10 -7.90 -39.53
C ARG A 336 -7.09 -6.75 -39.64
N GLU A 337 -8.23 -6.98 -40.28
CA GLU A 337 -9.24 -5.95 -40.55
C GLU A 337 -9.87 -5.41 -39.27
N LYS A 338 -10.07 -6.27 -38.27
CA LYS A 338 -10.71 -5.91 -37.01
C LYS A 338 -9.70 -5.49 -35.92
N GLY A 339 -8.40 -5.43 -36.24
CA GLY A 339 -7.35 -5.10 -35.28
C GLY A 339 -7.25 -6.07 -34.10
N CYS A 340 -7.87 -7.25 -34.21
CA CYS A 340 -7.93 -8.23 -33.14
C CYS A 340 -6.72 -9.17 -33.22
N THR A 341 -6.24 -9.64 -32.06
CA THR A 341 -5.06 -10.52 -32.00
C THR A 341 -5.42 -12.01 -31.86
N GLY A 342 -6.72 -12.31 -31.86
CA GLY A 342 -7.32 -13.63 -31.67
C GLY A 342 -8.81 -13.52 -31.34
N VAL A 343 -9.57 -14.56 -31.63
CA VAL A 343 -11.04 -14.61 -31.58
C VAL A 343 -11.52 -15.96 -31.03
N PRO A 344 -12.68 -16.02 -30.34
CA PRO A 344 -13.33 -17.28 -29.99
C PRO A 344 -13.82 -18.03 -31.24
N VAL A 345 -13.75 -19.36 -31.18
CA VAL A 345 -14.33 -20.27 -32.16
C VAL A 345 -15.62 -20.83 -31.56
N ILE A 346 -16.74 -20.62 -32.26
CA ILE A 346 -18.08 -20.97 -31.77
C ILE A 346 -18.73 -21.96 -32.73
N GLU A 347 -19.37 -22.99 -32.17
CA GLU A 347 -20.25 -23.93 -32.88
C GLU A 347 -21.64 -23.86 -32.26
N GLY A 348 -22.62 -23.37 -33.02
CA GLY A 348 -23.94 -23.01 -32.48
C GLY A 348 -23.82 -21.87 -31.46
N GLU A 349 -24.21 -22.12 -30.21
CA GLU A 349 -24.05 -21.16 -29.10
C GLU A 349 -22.83 -21.47 -28.20
N LYS A 350 -22.09 -22.55 -28.48
CA LYS A 350 -21.03 -23.03 -27.60
C LYS A 350 -19.66 -22.58 -28.09
N ILE A 351 -18.86 -22.06 -27.17
CA ILE A 351 -17.43 -21.86 -27.41
C ILE A 351 -16.72 -23.21 -27.40
N ILE A 352 -16.04 -23.53 -28.50
CA ILE A 352 -15.34 -24.82 -28.71
C ILE A 352 -13.82 -24.64 -28.85
N GLY A 353 -13.36 -23.39 -28.96
CA GLY A 353 -11.94 -23.08 -28.92
C GLY A 353 -11.64 -21.60 -29.00
N ILE A 354 -10.35 -21.28 -29.01
CA ILE A 354 -9.83 -19.93 -29.26
C ILE A 354 -8.73 -20.04 -30.31
N ILE A 355 -8.75 -19.15 -31.30
CA ILE A 355 -7.66 -19.00 -32.28
C ILE A 355 -6.99 -17.64 -32.09
N SER A 356 -5.66 -17.61 -32.10
CA SER A 356 -4.87 -16.39 -31.94
C SER A 356 -3.79 -16.28 -33.00
N ARG A 357 -3.20 -15.08 -33.15
CA ARG A 357 -2.03 -14.88 -34.01
C ARG A 357 -0.88 -15.86 -33.71
N ARG A 358 -0.74 -16.33 -32.46
CA ARG A 358 0.30 -17.30 -32.07
C ARG A 358 0.09 -18.66 -32.72
N ASP A 359 -1.16 -19.05 -32.97
CA ASP A 359 -1.50 -20.35 -33.55
C ASP A 359 -1.14 -20.44 -35.03
N PHE A 360 -1.01 -19.31 -35.73
CA PHE A 360 -0.53 -19.28 -37.10
C PHE A 360 0.92 -19.77 -37.25
N ARG A 361 1.72 -19.80 -36.18
CA ARG A 361 3.04 -20.44 -36.19
C ARG A 361 2.98 -21.95 -36.46
N LYS A 362 1.82 -22.58 -36.26
CA LYS A 362 1.60 -24.00 -36.57
C LYS A 362 1.42 -24.23 -38.08
N VAL A 363 1.15 -23.19 -38.87
CA VAL A 363 1.02 -23.26 -40.33
C VAL A 363 2.41 -23.31 -40.96
N ARG A 364 2.81 -24.46 -41.50
CA ARG A 364 4.15 -24.70 -42.07
C ARG A 364 4.21 -24.62 -43.61
N LYS A 365 3.06 -24.65 -44.28
CA LYS A 365 2.92 -24.61 -45.75
C LYS A 365 1.71 -23.75 -46.11
N ASP A 366 1.77 -23.03 -47.22
CA ASP A 366 0.66 -22.17 -47.66
C ASP A 366 -0.64 -22.95 -47.90
N SER A 367 -0.55 -24.21 -48.32
CA SER A 367 -1.72 -25.08 -48.48
C SER A 367 -2.49 -25.29 -47.17
N ALA A 368 -1.83 -25.18 -46.01
CA ALA A 368 -2.48 -25.31 -44.70
C ALA A 368 -3.30 -24.06 -44.32
N LEU A 369 -3.18 -22.94 -45.04
CA LEU A 369 -4.07 -21.79 -44.86
C LEU A 369 -5.51 -22.07 -45.33
N ASN A 370 -5.70 -23.07 -46.19
CA ASN A 370 -7.02 -23.53 -46.63
C ASN A 370 -7.68 -24.50 -45.65
N ALA A 371 -6.96 -24.96 -44.62
CA ALA A 371 -7.51 -25.87 -43.62
C ALA A 371 -8.40 -25.12 -42.61
N PRO A 372 -9.40 -25.82 -42.03
CA PRO A 372 -10.34 -25.21 -41.09
C PRO A 372 -9.68 -24.85 -39.76
N VAL A 373 -10.15 -23.79 -39.11
CA VAL A 373 -9.59 -23.28 -37.84
C VAL A 373 -9.61 -24.31 -36.71
N LYS A 374 -10.59 -25.22 -36.72
CA LYS A 374 -10.69 -26.33 -35.73
C LYS A 374 -9.45 -27.22 -35.67
N ALA A 375 -8.63 -27.25 -36.72
CA ALA A 375 -7.37 -27.99 -36.76
C ALA A 375 -6.22 -27.30 -36.01
N PHE A 376 -6.33 -25.99 -35.73
CA PHE A 376 -5.24 -25.18 -35.16
C PHE A 376 -5.59 -24.53 -33.83
N MET A 377 -6.88 -24.30 -33.57
CA MET A 377 -7.37 -23.63 -32.36
C MET A 377 -6.93 -24.32 -31.07
N SER A 378 -6.79 -23.55 -30.00
CA SER A 378 -6.69 -24.11 -28.65
C SER A 378 -8.07 -24.60 -28.20
N LYS A 379 -8.13 -25.84 -27.70
CA LYS A 379 -9.34 -26.42 -27.09
C LYS A 379 -9.40 -26.22 -25.57
N ASN A 380 -8.30 -25.80 -24.95
CA ASN A 380 -8.29 -25.45 -23.54
C ASN A 380 -8.76 -24.00 -23.39
N ILE A 381 -10.04 -23.83 -23.09
CA ILE A 381 -10.72 -22.53 -23.07
C ILE A 381 -10.77 -22.06 -21.61
N ILE A 382 -10.08 -20.97 -21.32
CA ILE A 382 -10.17 -20.29 -20.03
C ILE A 382 -11.12 -19.12 -20.21
N THR A 383 -12.21 -19.10 -19.44
CA THR A 383 -13.28 -18.10 -19.50
C THR A 383 -13.40 -17.34 -18.19
N ILE A 384 -14.19 -16.27 -18.20
CA ILE A 384 -14.49 -15.47 -17.01
C ILE A 384 -15.94 -14.99 -17.03
N GLU A 385 -16.56 -14.82 -15.86
CA GLU A 385 -17.92 -14.28 -15.72
C GLU A 385 -17.89 -12.74 -15.71
N PRO A 386 -18.96 -12.06 -16.17
CA PRO A 386 -18.99 -10.59 -16.25
C PRO A 386 -18.90 -9.90 -14.89
N GLY A 387 -19.41 -10.50 -13.82
CA GLY A 387 -19.37 -9.92 -12.46
C GLY A 387 -18.02 -10.04 -11.74
N ARG A 388 -16.99 -10.58 -12.40
CA ARG A 388 -15.63 -10.71 -11.83
C ARG A 388 -14.88 -9.39 -11.88
N SER A 389 -13.74 -9.31 -11.18
CA SER A 389 -12.90 -8.11 -11.18
C SER A 389 -11.79 -8.16 -12.25
N PRO A 390 -11.30 -7.01 -12.74
CA PRO A 390 -10.15 -6.92 -13.65
C PRO A 390 -8.89 -7.61 -13.10
N MET A 391 -8.68 -7.58 -11.78
CA MET A 391 -7.58 -8.28 -11.11
C MET A 391 -7.69 -9.80 -11.24
N GLN A 392 -8.90 -10.37 -11.10
CA GLN A 392 -9.11 -11.80 -11.33
C GLN A 392 -8.82 -12.19 -12.78
N ALA A 393 -9.23 -11.35 -13.76
CA ALA A 393 -8.87 -11.56 -15.16
C ALA A 393 -7.35 -11.58 -15.37
N ALA A 394 -6.63 -10.59 -14.83
CA ALA A 394 -5.17 -10.52 -14.94
C ALA A 394 -4.50 -11.77 -14.34
N ARG A 395 -4.96 -12.24 -13.19
CA ARG A 395 -4.47 -13.47 -12.55
C ARG A 395 -4.71 -14.72 -13.39
N LEU A 396 -5.90 -14.88 -13.96
CA LEU A 396 -6.20 -15.99 -14.86
C LEU A 396 -5.32 -15.95 -16.11
N MET A 397 -5.10 -14.76 -16.67
CA MET A 397 -4.22 -14.56 -17.82
C MET A 397 -2.77 -14.94 -17.53
N VAL A 398 -2.25 -14.61 -16.34
CA VAL A 398 -0.90 -15.00 -15.89
C VAL A 398 -0.84 -16.49 -15.61
N LYS A 399 -1.77 -17.01 -14.80
CA LYS A 399 -1.79 -18.43 -14.37
C LYS A 399 -1.84 -19.40 -15.54
N HIS A 400 -2.60 -19.06 -16.58
CA HIS A 400 -2.80 -19.93 -17.75
C HIS A 400 -1.96 -19.49 -18.97
N ASP A 401 -1.10 -18.47 -18.84
CA ASP A 401 -0.41 -17.79 -19.95
C ASP A 401 -1.31 -17.50 -21.17
N VAL A 402 -2.51 -16.98 -20.91
CA VAL A 402 -3.45 -16.58 -21.96
C VAL A 402 -3.49 -15.07 -22.12
N GLY A 403 -3.62 -14.61 -23.36
CA GLY A 403 -3.66 -13.18 -23.71
C GLY A 403 -5.04 -12.53 -23.60
N ARG A 404 -6.08 -13.34 -23.44
CA ARG A 404 -7.48 -12.94 -23.50
C ARG A 404 -8.35 -13.97 -22.78
N LEU A 405 -9.49 -13.53 -22.29
CA LEU A 405 -10.52 -14.37 -21.68
C LEU A 405 -11.85 -14.05 -22.37
N PRO A 406 -12.50 -15.02 -23.01
CA PRO A 406 -13.91 -14.89 -23.38
C PRO A 406 -14.74 -14.70 -22.11
N VAL A 407 -15.60 -13.69 -22.13
CA VAL A 407 -16.56 -13.42 -21.05
C VAL A 407 -17.81 -14.23 -21.34
N VAL A 408 -18.17 -15.12 -20.41
CA VAL A 408 -19.25 -16.08 -20.58
C VAL A 408 -20.30 -15.88 -19.50
N GLU A 409 -21.56 -15.81 -19.92
CA GLU A 409 -22.72 -15.76 -19.03
C GLU A 409 -23.78 -16.75 -19.56
N ASN A 410 -24.35 -17.57 -18.68
CA ASN A 410 -25.35 -18.59 -19.04
C ASN A 410 -24.89 -19.51 -20.20
N GLY A 411 -23.59 -19.81 -20.26
CA GLY A 411 -22.99 -20.67 -21.29
C GLY A 411 -22.76 -20.00 -22.65
N ARG A 412 -23.08 -18.71 -22.79
CA ARG A 412 -22.90 -17.93 -24.02
C ARG A 412 -21.78 -16.91 -23.88
N VAL A 413 -21.02 -16.70 -24.96
CA VAL A 413 -19.97 -15.66 -24.98
C VAL A 413 -20.63 -14.30 -25.19
N ILE A 414 -20.57 -13.44 -24.19
CA ILE A 414 -21.16 -12.09 -24.21
C ILE A 414 -20.13 -10.98 -24.48
N GLY A 415 -18.85 -11.29 -24.31
CA GLY A 415 -17.76 -10.33 -24.54
C GLY A 415 -16.39 -10.99 -24.53
N ILE A 416 -15.35 -10.17 -24.63
CA ILE A 416 -13.96 -10.60 -24.49
C ILE A 416 -13.16 -9.52 -23.76
N ILE A 417 -12.27 -9.95 -22.86
CA ILE A 417 -11.29 -9.07 -22.21
C ILE A 417 -9.88 -9.52 -22.58
N THR A 418 -9.01 -8.57 -22.90
CA THR A 418 -7.61 -8.79 -23.26
C THR A 418 -6.67 -8.29 -22.18
N ARG A 419 -5.39 -8.70 -22.23
CA ARG A 419 -4.34 -8.13 -21.35
C ARG A 419 -4.27 -6.61 -21.47
N SER A 420 -4.46 -6.07 -22.67
CA SER A 420 -4.44 -4.62 -22.89
C SER A 420 -5.60 -3.92 -22.18
N ASP A 421 -6.79 -4.49 -22.19
CA ASP A 421 -7.96 -3.94 -21.48
C ASP A 421 -7.72 -3.93 -19.96
N ALA A 422 -7.17 -5.03 -19.42
CA ALA A 422 -6.80 -5.11 -18.01
C ALA A 422 -5.70 -4.10 -17.63
N MET A 423 -4.68 -3.92 -18.48
CA MET A 423 -3.61 -2.94 -18.23
C MET A 423 -4.11 -1.51 -18.34
N ASN A 424 -4.97 -1.21 -19.33
CA ASN A 424 -5.56 0.12 -19.45
C ASN A 424 -6.39 0.48 -18.21
N TYR A 425 -7.09 -0.50 -17.62
CA TYR A 425 -7.74 -0.32 -16.33
C TYR A 425 -6.74 -0.02 -15.20
N PHE A 426 -5.65 -0.78 -15.07
CA PHE A 426 -4.66 -0.56 -13.99
C PHE A 426 -3.89 0.76 -14.08
N TYR A 427 -3.86 1.39 -15.25
CA TYR A 427 -3.16 2.66 -15.48
C TYR A 427 -4.11 3.84 -15.69
N ASP A 428 -5.42 3.68 -15.42
CA ASP A 428 -6.46 4.70 -15.67
C ASP A 428 -6.45 5.25 -17.11
N LEU A 429 -6.04 4.42 -18.08
CA LEU A 429 -5.98 4.77 -19.51
C LEU A 429 -7.26 4.39 -20.25
N LEU A 430 -8.34 4.06 -19.54
CA LEU A 430 -9.63 3.79 -20.19
C LEU A 430 -10.20 5.11 -20.72
N PRO A 431 -10.48 5.23 -22.03
CA PRO A 431 -11.18 6.39 -22.54
C PRO A 431 -12.55 6.49 -21.87
N ASN A 432 -12.91 7.69 -21.39
CA ASN A 432 -14.27 7.99 -20.94
C ASN A 432 -15.23 7.59 -22.07
N ARG A 433 -16.04 6.54 -21.83
CA ARG A 433 -17.01 6.03 -22.81
C ARG A 433 -18.35 6.70 -22.66
#